data_AF-A0A836H827-F1
#
_entry.id   AF-A0A836H827-F1
#
_cell.length_a   1.000
_cell.length_b   1.000
_cell.length_c   1.000
_cell.angle_alpha   90.00
_cell.angle_beta   90.00
_cell.angle_gamma   90.00
#
_symmetry.space_group_name_H-M   'P 1'
#
loop_
_entity.id
_entity.type
_entity.pdbx_description
1 polymer ?
#
loop_
_entity_poly.entity_id
_entity_poly.type
_entity_poly.pdbx_seq_one_letter_code
_entity_poly.pdbx_strand_id
1 'polypeptide(L)'
;MQAKSLPTSPKATGALLVRPDAAAAATPVVFSSIPPDSTSDGAGSVGGSKSDDTSAVLPLSRAAAAGAASSANYAYLPRTSLEYITSALFAVIVTFSGVYTIFCVGRDHHDELKTNLSPPWPLYRWLGSKGIDVADLQFYYFLVAVPPAIPYLVGFLTISRRLRRNAVLKQAAIVREVITSPSWDEEERSVSTSGSRLTDNAIGGGISGSSNFSPPLAVRKDISVLQVFHIISGMFIALCLCGPGFLFGVVLMLLNFYLIAPLHKKASFRVSMAVMWMWHIAVLFLNFHSDGYRFSWFGLSFLDDLWTPLIRWVTQYNMSVLRMISFNSDLWESARCGEERRQKSLLKHARTCIACAQIREQHRHAGASLPQEALSCYKCRTECSRHVEEFTLSAYLGYILYLPLFMAGPLSSFNAYVSFQHYPARSIVGMAVWRYGLRCLYYAIMLITLMHYVPIMAILLTPLRRPLMGLSRWRLPVVRLKRKRLFRCPVRRRR
;
A
#
# COMPACT_ATOMS: atom_id res chain seq x y z
N MET A 1 53.77 -36.68 28.12
CA MET A 1 55.07 -37.07 27.54
C MET A 1 55.06 -36.72 26.05
N GLN A 2 56.14 -36.08 25.54
CA GLN A 2 56.56 -35.89 24.12
C GLN A 2 55.47 -35.62 23.06
N ALA A 3 55.30 -34.47 22.38
CA ALA A 3 56.18 -33.37 21.93
C ALA A 3 57.06 -33.67 20.68
N LYS A 4 57.18 -32.63 19.81
CA LYS A 4 57.91 -32.50 18.50
C LYS A 4 57.05 -32.68 17.23
N SER A 5 57.22 -31.93 16.13
CA SER A 5 57.92 -30.64 15.87
C SER A 5 57.63 -30.12 14.44
N LEU A 6 57.62 -28.79 14.23
CA LEU A 6 57.75 -28.18 12.88
C LEU A 6 59.19 -28.35 12.34
N PRO A 7 59.38 -28.23 11.00
CA PRO A 7 60.21 -27.13 10.45
C PRO A 7 59.59 -26.46 9.18
N THR A 8 59.40 -25.13 9.16
CA THR A 8 60.24 -24.06 8.54
C THR A 8 60.27 -23.95 7.00
N SER A 9 60.05 -22.74 6.49
CA SER A 9 60.26 -22.32 5.08
C SER A 9 61.67 -21.75 4.86
N PRO A 10 62.10 -21.61 3.58
CA PRO A 10 62.96 -20.52 3.15
C PRO A 10 62.26 -19.54 2.17
N LYS A 11 62.96 -18.46 1.77
CA LYS A 11 62.49 -17.27 1.02
C LYS A 11 63.22 -17.06 -0.32
N ALA A 12 62.73 -16.08 -1.12
CA ALA A 12 63.35 -15.43 -2.31
C ALA A 12 63.39 -16.30 -3.59
N THR A 13 63.46 -15.82 -4.87
CA THR A 13 63.77 -14.51 -5.52
C THR A 13 63.07 -14.47 -6.91
N GLY A 14 62.75 -13.36 -7.61
CA GLY A 14 62.77 -11.93 -7.27
C GLY A 14 62.89 -10.89 -8.43
N ALA A 15 62.50 -11.16 -9.69
CA ALA A 15 62.67 -10.26 -10.86
C ALA A 15 61.52 -10.42 -11.90
N LEU A 16 61.29 -9.59 -12.93
CA LEU A 16 61.37 -8.14 -13.22
C LEU A 16 60.93 -7.98 -14.71
N LEU A 17 60.03 -7.03 -15.03
CA LEU A 17 59.75 -6.38 -16.33
C LEU A 17 59.92 -7.12 -17.69
N VAL A 18 58.81 -7.22 -18.47
CA VAL A 18 58.72 -6.79 -19.89
C VAL A 18 57.30 -6.25 -20.18
N ARG A 19 57.21 -5.17 -20.98
CA ARG A 19 55.99 -4.60 -21.61
C ARG A 19 56.31 -4.41 -23.11
N PRO A 20 55.36 -4.66 -24.04
CA PRO A 20 54.56 -3.58 -24.69
C PRO A 20 53.05 -3.93 -24.71
N ASP A 21 52.09 -2.98 -24.68
CA ASP A 21 51.57 -2.09 -25.75
C ASP A 21 50.91 -2.86 -26.92
N ALA A 22 49.69 -2.56 -27.42
CA ALA A 22 48.80 -1.41 -27.21
C ALA A 22 47.28 -1.71 -27.45
N ALA A 23 46.44 -0.70 -27.15
CA ALA A 23 45.13 -0.37 -27.76
C ALA A 23 43.91 -1.33 -27.68
N ALA A 24 42.96 -0.99 -26.80
CA ALA A 24 41.60 -0.56 -27.19
C ALA A 24 40.78 -0.15 -25.93
N ALA A 25 40.26 1.08 -25.90
CA ALA A 25 39.47 1.59 -24.78
C ALA A 25 37.97 1.68 -25.14
N ALA A 26 37.11 1.30 -24.20
CA ALA A 26 35.68 1.66 -24.19
C ALA A 26 35.23 1.86 -22.73
N THR A 27 34.39 2.86 -22.50
CA THR A 27 34.25 3.56 -21.21
C THR A 27 33.08 3.07 -20.34
N PRO A 28 33.18 3.20 -19.00
CA PRO A 28 32.03 3.08 -18.12
C PRO A 28 31.22 4.39 -18.11
N VAL A 29 29.91 4.32 -18.36
CA VAL A 29 29.04 5.50 -18.29
C VAL A 29 28.74 5.87 -16.84
N VAL A 30 29.14 7.07 -16.45
CA VAL A 30 28.89 7.68 -15.13
C VAL A 30 27.51 8.33 -15.12
N PHE A 31 26.75 8.14 -14.04
CA PHE A 31 25.51 8.89 -13.79
C PHE A 31 25.84 10.35 -13.44
N SER A 32 25.46 11.30 -14.28
CA SER A 32 25.65 12.73 -14.03
C SER A 32 24.52 13.31 -13.17
N SER A 33 24.85 13.63 -11.93
CA SER A 33 24.14 14.63 -11.13
C SER A 33 24.63 16.04 -11.49
N ILE A 34 23.73 17.00 -11.71
CA ILE A 34 24.06 18.43 -11.83
C ILE A 34 23.17 19.24 -10.85
N PRO A 35 23.72 20.23 -10.12
CA PRO A 35 23.05 20.95 -9.02
C PRO A 35 22.41 22.29 -9.53
N PRO A 36 21.90 23.18 -8.66
CA PRO A 36 21.10 24.35 -9.09
C PRO A 36 21.97 25.60 -9.32
N ASP A 37 21.40 26.62 -9.97
CA ASP A 37 21.74 28.02 -9.63
C ASP A 37 20.63 29.02 -10.00
N SER A 38 20.78 30.25 -9.51
CA SER A 38 19.80 31.35 -9.56
C SER A 38 20.41 32.67 -10.06
N THR A 39 19.56 33.71 -10.28
CA THR A 39 19.92 35.14 -10.50
C THR A 39 20.71 35.49 -11.79
N SER A 40 20.63 36.69 -12.39
CA SER A 40 19.74 37.87 -12.27
C SER A 40 19.84 38.75 -13.54
N ASP A 41 18.97 39.76 -13.68
CA ASP A 41 19.09 41.00 -14.50
C ASP A 41 19.28 40.89 -16.03
N GLY A 42 18.90 41.85 -16.89
CA GLY A 42 18.12 43.09 -16.71
C GLY A 42 18.08 43.95 -18.00
N ALA A 43 17.14 44.90 -18.09
CA ALA A 43 17.04 46.04 -19.03
C ALA A 43 16.86 45.80 -20.56
N GLY A 44 16.17 46.76 -21.22
CA GLY A 44 16.09 46.90 -22.69
C GLY A 44 14.72 47.36 -23.20
N SER A 45 14.58 48.62 -23.64
CA SER A 45 13.33 49.26 -24.10
C SER A 45 13.30 49.53 -25.62
N VAL A 46 12.24 50.21 -26.09
CA VAL A 46 11.98 50.66 -27.49
C VAL A 46 11.45 49.55 -28.42
N GLY A 47 10.41 49.73 -29.27
CA GLY A 47 9.57 50.89 -29.59
C GLY A 47 9.42 51.05 -31.12
N GLY A 48 8.20 51.11 -31.66
CA GLY A 48 7.97 51.24 -33.11
C GLY A 48 6.56 50.82 -33.55
N SER A 49 6.04 51.40 -34.64
CA SER A 49 4.60 51.40 -34.98
C SER A 49 4.23 50.92 -36.39
N LYS A 50 2.97 50.45 -36.51
CA LYS A 50 2.03 50.52 -37.66
C LYS A 50 2.22 49.67 -38.94
N SER A 51 1.06 49.10 -39.37
CA SER A 51 0.58 48.80 -40.75
C SER A 51 1.43 47.90 -41.68
N ASP A 52 0.88 47.02 -42.53
CA ASP A 52 -0.51 46.52 -42.73
C ASP A 52 -0.44 45.17 -43.52
N ASP A 53 -1.61 44.63 -43.88
CA ASP A 53 -1.87 43.59 -44.91
C ASP A 53 -1.75 42.07 -44.61
N THR A 54 -2.92 41.51 -44.27
CA THR A 54 -3.66 40.54 -45.10
C THR A 54 -2.93 39.31 -45.67
N SER A 55 -2.96 38.16 -44.96
CA SER A 55 -3.41 36.84 -45.48
C SER A 55 -3.15 35.66 -44.50
N ALA A 56 -3.73 34.49 -44.80
CA ALA A 56 -3.52 33.19 -44.13
C ALA A 56 -4.07 32.99 -42.69
N VAL A 57 -5.40 32.85 -42.58
CA VAL A 57 -6.07 32.33 -41.38
C VAL A 57 -5.95 30.80 -41.30
N LEU A 58 -5.18 30.30 -40.31
CA LEU A 58 -5.14 28.91 -39.78
C LEU A 58 -4.56 27.81 -40.72
N PRO A 59 -3.95 26.71 -40.18
CA PRO A 59 -4.27 26.08 -38.89
C PRO A 59 -3.05 25.63 -38.04
N LEU A 60 -2.32 26.55 -37.39
CA LEU A 60 -1.25 26.19 -36.45
C LEU A 60 -1.76 25.57 -35.12
N SER A 61 -3.02 25.83 -34.77
CA SER A 61 -3.63 25.41 -33.49
C SER A 61 -3.84 23.89 -33.36
N ARG A 62 -4.07 23.17 -34.47
CA ARG A 62 -4.29 21.71 -34.43
C ARG A 62 -2.99 20.94 -34.23
N ALA A 63 -1.88 21.42 -34.79
CA ALA A 63 -0.54 20.86 -34.56
C ALA A 63 -0.06 21.12 -33.13
N ALA A 64 -0.25 22.34 -32.61
CA ALA A 64 0.06 22.67 -31.21
C ALA A 64 -0.78 21.86 -30.20
N ALA A 65 -2.07 21.66 -30.46
CA ALA A 65 -2.93 20.81 -29.63
C ALA A 65 -2.54 19.32 -29.69
N ALA A 66 -2.13 18.82 -30.86
CA ALA A 66 -1.61 17.45 -30.99
C ALA A 66 -0.26 17.27 -30.25
N GLY A 67 0.65 18.25 -30.32
CA GLY A 67 1.91 18.27 -29.59
C GLY A 67 1.76 18.41 -28.07
N ALA A 68 0.72 19.13 -27.61
CA ALA A 68 0.38 19.21 -26.19
C ALA A 68 -0.30 17.94 -25.66
N ALA A 69 -1.04 17.21 -26.50
CA ALA A 69 -1.65 15.93 -26.16
C ALA A 69 -0.65 14.76 -26.12
N SER A 70 0.44 14.83 -26.88
CA SER A 70 1.48 13.80 -26.88
C SER A 70 2.44 13.91 -25.69
N SER A 71 2.77 15.13 -25.23
CA SER A 71 3.71 15.34 -24.11
C SER A 71 3.18 14.94 -22.72
N ALA A 72 1.86 14.80 -22.57
CA ALA A 72 1.22 14.38 -21.31
C ALA A 72 1.05 12.87 -21.16
N ASN A 73 1.32 12.08 -22.20
CA ASN A 73 1.30 10.62 -22.13
C ASN A 73 2.73 10.12 -21.89
N TYR A 74 2.97 9.49 -20.73
CA TYR A 74 4.15 8.63 -20.57
C TYR A 74 4.19 7.65 -21.75
N ALA A 75 5.31 7.64 -22.48
CA ALA A 75 5.44 6.95 -23.76
C ALA A 75 5.48 5.42 -23.60
N TYR A 76 4.32 4.82 -23.32
CA TYR A 76 4.12 3.39 -23.48
C TYR A 76 4.19 3.07 -24.97
N LEU A 77 5.05 2.12 -25.35
CA LEU A 77 5.09 1.63 -26.73
C LEU A 77 3.68 1.17 -27.14
N PRO A 78 3.19 1.56 -28.34
CA PRO A 78 1.88 1.11 -28.80
C PRO A 78 1.92 -0.42 -28.93
N ARG A 79 0.82 -1.09 -28.55
CA ARG A 79 0.75 -2.56 -28.50
C ARG A 79 0.97 -3.26 -29.84
N THR A 80 0.93 -2.49 -30.93
CA THR A 80 1.17 -2.90 -32.30
C THR A 80 2.59 -2.60 -32.79
N SER A 81 3.46 -1.93 -32.01
CA SER A 81 4.85 -1.73 -32.42
C SER A 81 5.60 -3.05 -32.42
N LEU A 82 6.49 -3.20 -33.39
CA LEU A 82 7.35 -4.37 -33.49
C LEU A 82 8.20 -4.54 -32.22
N GLU A 83 8.73 -3.43 -31.68
CA GLU A 83 9.47 -3.39 -30.41
C GLU A 83 8.66 -3.89 -29.20
N TYR A 84 7.37 -3.55 -29.11
CA TYR A 84 6.49 -4.06 -28.04
C TYR A 84 6.26 -5.56 -28.20
N ILE A 85 5.99 -6.01 -29.43
CA ILE A 85 5.71 -7.40 -29.75
C ILE A 85 6.95 -8.27 -29.51
N THR A 86 8.14 -7.85 -29.96
CA THR A 86 9.40 -8.59 -29.71
C THR A 86 9.75 -8.62 -28.23
N SER A 87 9.60 -7.50 -27.50
CA SER A 87 9.82 -7.45 -26.05
C SER A 87 8.86 -8.36 -25.28
N ALA A 88 7.58 -8.37 -25.66
CA ALA A 88 6.56 -9.23 -25.05
C ALA A 88 6.82 -10.72 -25.35
N LEU A 89 7.14 -11.08 -26.59
CA LEU A 89 7.51 -12.44 -26.98
C LEU A 89 8.77 -12.90 -26.24
N PHE A 90 9.80 -12.06 -26.15
CA PHE A 90 11.02 -12.37 -25.41
C PHE A 90 10.72 -12.62 -23.92
N ALA A 91 9.92 -11.78 -23.28
CA ALA A 91 9.51 -11.96 -21.89
C ALA A 91 8.73 -13.27 -21.68
N VAL A 92 7.82 -13.63 -22.59
CA VAL A 92 7.08 -14.91 -22.56
C VAL A 92 8.04 -16.09 -22.72
N ILE A 93 8.94 -16.06 -23.71
CA ILE A 93 9.92 -17.13 -23.98
C ILE A 93 10.85 -17.33 -22.79
N VAL A 94 11.40 -16.26 -22.22
CA VAL A 94 12.29 -16.33 -21.04
C VAL A 94 11.53 -16.89 -19.82
N THR A 95 10.31 -16.43 -19.57
CA THR A 95 9.49 -16.91 -18.45
C THR A 95 9.14 -18.40 -18.61
N PHE A 96 8.69 -18.81 -19.80
CA PHE A 96 8.35 -20.19 -20.09
C PHE A 96 9.58 -21.11 -20.01
N SER A 97 10.71 -20.69 -20.59
CA SER A 97 11.98 -21.42 -20.53
C SER A 97 12.48 -21.59 -19.09
N GLY A 98 12.36 -20.55 -18.26
CA GLY A 98 12.68 -20.62 -16.83
C GLY A 98 11.80 -21.64 -16.08
N VAL A 99 10.47 -21.54 -16.24
CA VAL A 99 9.51 -22.48 -15.62
C VAL A 99 9.76 -23.92 -16.09
N TYR A 100 9.93 -24.13 -17.39
CA TYR A 100 10.22 -25.45 -17.97
C TYR A 100 11.55 -26.03 -17.47
N THR A 101 12.59 -25.21 -17.33
CA THR A 101 13.87 -25.64 -16.77
C THR A 101 13.74 -26.10 -15.34
N ILE A 102 13.03 -25.35 -14.48
CA ILE A 102 12.81 -25.74 -13.08
C ILE A 102 11.95 -27.01 -12.99
N PHE A 103 10.94 -27.15 -13.84
CA PHE A 103 10.14 -28.38 -13.94
C PHE A 103 11.00 -29.61 -14.30
N CYS A 104 11.86 -29.50 -15.31
CA CYS A 104 12.80 -30.57 -15.68
C CYS A 104 13.75 -30.92 -14.52
N VAL A 105 14.36 -29.91 -13.88
CA VAL A 105 15.25 -30.11 -12.72
C VAL A 105 14.52 -30.76 -11.54
N GLY A 106 13.28 -30.36 -11.26
CA GLY A 106 12.43 -30.97 -10.23
C GLY A 106 12.01 -32.41 -10.53
N ARG A 107 11.91 -32.77 -11.81
CA ARG A 107 11.66 -34.15 -12.26
C ARG A 107 12.92 -35.01 -12.14
N ASP A 108 14.09 -34.48 -12.50
CA ASP A 108 15.36 -35.20 -12.47
C ASP A 108 15.85 -35.43 -11.02
N HIS A 109 15.63 -34.48 -10.10
CA HIS A 109 15.93 -34.61 -8.67
C HIS A 109 14.74 -35.11 -7.82
N HIS A 110 13.72 -35.71 -8.44
CA HIS A 110 12.49 -36.09 -7.76
C HIS A 110 12.70 -37.06 -6.57
N ASP A 111 13.65 -37.99 -6.67
CA ASP A 111 13.94 -38.96 -5.60
C ASP A 111 14.55 -38.32 -4.33
N GLU A 112 15.22 -37.18 -4.46
CA GLU A 112 15.69 -36.38 -3.32
C GLU A 112 14.51 -35.58 -2.73
N LEU A 113 13.70 -34.98 -3.61
CA LEU A 113 12.58 -34.11 -3.24
C LEU A 113 11.40 -34.84 -2.59
N LYS A 114 11.10 -36.10 -2.97
CA LYS A 114 9.94 -36.87 -2.48
C LYS A 114 9.85 -36.98 -0.95
N THR A 115 10.98 -36.86 -0.26
CA THR A 115 11.05 -36.84 1.21
C THR A 115 10.43 -35.58 1.84
N ASN A 116 10.35 -34.48 1.08
CA ASN A 116 9.79 -33.19 1.45
C ASN A 116 8.64 -32.76 0.51
N LEU A 117 8.00 -33.70 -0.20
CA LEU A 117 6.79 -33.43 -0.96
C LEU A 117 5.56 -33.85 -0.14
N SER A 118 4.68 -32.89 0.15
CA SER A 118 3.35 -33.15 0.71
C SER A 118 2.37 -33.58 -0.39
N PRO A 119 1.35 -34.40 -0.08
CA PRO A 119 0.39 -34.85 -1.08
C PRO A 119 -0.34 -33.66 -1.72
N PRO A 120 -0.50 -33.64 -3.06
CA PRO A 120 -1.18 -32.56 -3.74
C PRO A 120 -2.68 -32.56 -3.46
N TRP A 121 -3.33 -31.41 -3.64
CA TRP A 121 -4.78 -31.30 -3.54
C TRP A 121 -5.49 -32.23 -4.55
N PRO A 122 -6.73 -32.67 -4.29
CA PRO A 122 -7.42 -33.66 -5.12
C PRO A 122 -7.45 -33.33 -6.62
N LEU A 123 -7.70 -32.06 -6.98
CA LEU A 123 -7.70 -31.57 -8.36
C LEU A 123 -6.33 -31.77 -9.04
N TYR A 124 -5.24 -31.39 -8.37
CA TYR A 124 -3.89 -31.53 -8.92
C TYR A 124 -3.37 -32.96 -8.87
N ARG A 125 -3.84 -33.79 -7.93
CA ARG A 125 -3.61 -35.24 -7.94
C ARG A 125 -4.19 -35.89 -9.20
N TRP A 126 -5.42 -35.52 -9.56
CA TRP A 126 -6.06 -35.99 -10.80
C TRP A 126 -5.30 -35.49 -12.05
N LEU A 127 -4.80 -34.24 -12.02
CA LEU A 127 -3.92 -33.68 -13.06
C LEU A 127 -2.45 -34.15 -12.97
N GLY A 128 -2.14 -35.24 -12.24
CA GLY A 128 -0.81 -35.86 -12.23
C GLY A 128 0.30 -35.11 -11.50
N SER A 129 -0.02 -34.16 -10.62
CA SER A 129 0.97 -33.53 -9.73
C SER A 129 1.61 -34.56 -8.80
N LYS A 130 2.92 -34.42 -8.55
CA LYS A 130 3.70 -35.27 -7.64
C LYS A 130 3.70 -34.79 -6.19
N GLY A 131 3.06 -33.66 -5.89
CA GLY A 131 3.04 -33.05 -4.55
C GLY A 131 3.59 -31.62 -4.49
N ILE A 132 3.43 -31.00 -3.32
CA ILE A 132 3.87 -29.63 -3.02
C ILE A 132 5.14 -29.71 -2.15
N ASP A 133 6.16 -28.95 -2.52
CA ASP A 133 7.41 -28.79 -1.77
C ASP A 133 7.16 -28.13 -0.40
N VAL A 134 7.50 -28.83 0.69
CA VAL A 134 7.38 -28.33 2.07
C VAL A 134 8.71 -27.92 2.69
N ALA A 135 9.82 -28.00 1.94
CA ALA A 135 11.10 -27.48 2.41
C ALA A 135 11.09 -25.94 2.51
N ASP A 136 10.19 -25.27 1.79
CA ASP A 136 9.80 -23.88 2.06
C ASP A 136 8.45 -23.82 2.80
N LEU A 137 8.53 -23.59 4.11
CA LEU A 137 7.38 -23.47 4.99
C LEU A 137 6.48 -22.28 4.63
N GLN A 138 6.99 -21.20 4.02
CA GLN A 138 6.17 -20.03 3.68
C GLN A 138 5.19 -20.37 2.56
N PHE A 139 5.65 -21.05 1.50
CA PHE A 139 4.78 -21.51 0.40
C PHE A 139 3.82 -22.60 0.86
N TYR A 140 4.28 -23.54 1.70
CA TYR A 140 3.42 -24.57 2.27
C TYR A 140 2.29 -23.99 3.11
N TYR A 141 2.59 -23.08 4.07
CA TYR A 141 1.58 -22.45 4.90
C TYR A 141 0.64 -21.54 4.11
N PHE A 142 1.12 -20.85 3.06
CA PHE A 142 0.25 -20.11 2.15
C PHE A 142 -0.78 -21.03 1.49
N LEU A 143 -0.35 -22.18 0.94
CA LEU A 143 -1.26 -23.15 0.34
C LEU A 143 -2.25 -23.72 1.37
N VAL A 144 -1.79 -24.14 2.54
CA VAL A 144 -2.68 -24.67 3.60
C VAL A 144 -3.71 -23.62 4.06
N ALA A 145 -3.33 -22.34 4.12
CA ALA A 145 -4.24 -21.26 4.54
C ALA A 145 -5.22 -20.78 3.46
N VAL A 146 -4.93 -20.96 2.16
CA VAL A 146 -5.78 -20.44 1.07
C VAL A 146 -7.21 -21.01 1.08
N PRO A 147 -7.45 -22.34 1.15
CA PRO A 147 -8.79 -22.91 1.15
C PRO A 147 -9.71 -22.37 2.25
N PRO A 148 -9.32 -22.28 3.55
CA PRO A 148 -10.16 -21.66 4.57
C PRO A 148 -10.22 -20.12 4.47
N ALA A 149 -9.19 -19.45 3.92
CA ALA A 149 -9.20 -18.00 3.76
C ALA A 149 -10.17 -17.51 2.68
N ILE A 150 -10.41 -18.27 1.61
CA ILE A 150 -11.34 -17.88 0.53
C ILE A 150 -12.77 -17.62 1.04
N PRO A 151 -13.48 -18.55 1.69
CA PRO A 151 -14.84 -18.31 2.18
C PRO A 151 -14.89 -17.19 3.22
N TYR A 152 -13.84 -17.06 4.05
CA TYR A 152 -13.72 -15.97 4.99
C TYR A 152 -13.59 -14.59 4.31
N LEU A 153 -12.76 -14.47 3.28
CA LEU A 153 -12.62 -13.24 2.48
C LEU A 153 -13.91 -12.90 1.72
N VAL A 154 -14.63 -13.90 1.19
CA VAL A 154 -15.95 -13.70 0.57
C VAL A 154 -16.98 -13.22 1.60
N GLY A 155 -17.00 -13.81 2.80
CA GLY A 155 -17.82 -13.36 3.93
C GLY A 155 -17.49 -11.92 4.34
N PHE A 156 -16.21 -11.61 4.54
CA PHE A 156 -15.73 -10.26 4.84
C PHE A 156 -16.17 -9.24 3.79
N LEU A 157 -16.02 -9.54 2.50
CA LEU A 157 -16.38 -8.64 1.41
C LEU A 157 -17.91 -8.46 1.29
N THR A 158 -18.69 -9.52 1.47
CA THR A 158 -20.17 -9.46 1.40
C THR A 158 -20.75 -8.70 2.59
N ILE A 159 -20.29 -8.98 3.82
CA ILE A 159 -20.70 -8.25 5.03
C ILE A 159 -20.26 -6.79 4.95
N SER A 160 -19.01 -6.50 4.56
CA SER A 160 -18.54 -5.11 4.39
C SER A 160 -19.35 -4.33 3.35
N ARG A 161 -19.77 -4.99 2.24
CA ARG A 161 -20.67 -4.39 1.25
C ARG A 161 -22.05 -4.12 1.83
N ARG A 162 -22.62 -5.07 2.60
CA ARG A 162 -23.92 -4.91 3.27
C ARG A 162 -23.90 -3.76 4.27
N LEU A 163 -22.90 -3.70 5.16
CA LEU A 163 -22.71 -2.60 6.10
C LEU A 163 -22.58 -1.25 5.39
N ARG A 164 -21.77 -1.18 4.32
CA ARG A 164 -21.63 0.05 3.52
C ARG A 164 -22.93 0.49 2.83
N ARG A 165 -23.77 -0.43 2.37
CA ARG A 165 -25.11 -0.11 1.81
C ARG A 165 -26.09 0.32 2.91
N ASN A 166 -26.14 -0.39 4.03
CA ASN A 166 -27.03 -0.07 5.16
C ASN A 166 -26.73 1.33 5.74
N ALA A 167 -25.46 1.71 5.86
CA ALA A 167 -25.08 3.05 6.29
C ALA A 167 -25.58 4.15 5.33
N VAL A 168 -25.56 3.91 4.02
CA VAL A 168 -26.13 4.85 3.02
C VAL A 168 -27.66 4.91 3.12
N LEU A 169 -28.34 3.78 3.35
CA LEU A 169 -29.80 3.75 3.53
C LEU A 169 -30.24 4.48 4.80
N LYS A 170 -29.58 4.25 5.94
CA LYS A 170 -29.79 5.03 7.18
C LYS A 170 -29.58 6.52 6.92
N GLN A 171 -28.52 6.87 6.19
CA GLN A 171 -28.21 8.26 5.89
C GLN A 171 -29.30 8.95 5.05
N ALA A 172 -29.84 8.25 4.05
CA ALA A 172 -30.95 8.73 3.24
C ALA A 172 -32.26 8.83 4.02
N ALA A 173 -32.49 7.94 5.00
CA ALA A 173 -33.65 8.00 5.89
C ALA A 173 -33.61 9.25 6.79
N ILE A 174 -32.48 9.50 7.48
CA ILE A 174 -32.30 10.68 8.34
C ILE A 174 -32.46 11.98 7.54
N VAL A 175 -31.85 12.06 6.35
CA VAL A 175 -31.99 13.26 5.49
C VAL A 175 -33.44 13.45 5.03
N ARG A 176 -34.18 12.37 4.75
CA ARG A 176 -35.61 12.46 4.44
C ARG A 176 -36.40 12.95 5.64
N GLU A 177 -36.16 12.40 6.82
CA GLU A 177 -36.84 12.75 8.07
C GLU A 177 -36.71 14.25 8.40
N VAL A 178 -35.49 14.80 8.31
CA VAL A 178 -35.19 16.23 8.49
C VAL A 178 -35.85 17.13 7.42
N ILE A 179 -36.08 16.62 6.21
CA ILE A 179 -36.81 17.35 5.15
C ILE A 179 -38.33 17.26 5.36
N THR A 180 -38.83 16.21 6.03
CA THR A 180 -40.27 15.97 6.23
C THR A 180 -40.80 16.41 7.61
N SER A 181 -39.94 16.77 8.55
CA SER A 181 -40.36 17.32 9.84
C SER A 181 -41.02 18.69 9.64
N PRO A 182 -42.30 18.89 10.01
CA PRO A 182 -42.93 20.20 9.93
C PRO A 182 -42.21 21.19 10.84
N SER A 183 -42.00 22.40 10.36
CA SER A 183 -41.60 23.53 11.20
C SER A 183 -42.79 23.96 12.06
N TRP A 184 -42.89 23.39 13.25
CA TRP A 184 -43.43 24.09 14.41
C TRP A 184 -42.32 25.06 14.87
N ASP A 185 -42.53 26.35 15.10
CA ASP A 185 -43.79 27.02 15.49
C ASP A 185 -44.12 28.26 14.64
N GLU A 186 -45.37 28.36 14.19
CA GLU A 186 -46.04 29.64 13.88
C GLU A 186 -47.53 29.50 14.23
N GLU A 187 -47.92 29.88 15.45
CA GLU A 187 -49.33 30.12 15.79
C GLU A 187 -49.46 31.30 16.78
N GLU A 188 -50.17 32.35 16.36
CA GLU A 188 -50.37 33.58 17.12
C GLU A 188 -51.51 33.46 18.15
N ARG A 189 -51.35 34.05 19.35
CA ARG A 189 -52.28 35.13 19.82
C ARG A 189 -51.90 35.82 21.14
N SER A 190 -51.79 37.15 21.04
CA SER A 190 -52.25 38.20 21.96
C SER A 190 -52.36 37.95 23.49
N VAL A 191 -51.76 38.83 24.31
CA VAL A 191 -52.47 39.79 25.20
C VAL A 191 -51.50 40.74 25.97
N SER A 192 -51.89 42.02 26.07
CA SER A 192 -51.48 43.11 27.00
C SER A 192 -49.99 43.49 27.26
N THR A 193 -49.60 44.64 26.71
CA THR A 193 -49.20 45.88 27.43
C THR A 193 -48.40 45.81 28.75
N SER A 194 -47.12 46.23 28.72
CA SER A 194 -46.63 47.39 29.52
C SER A 194 -45.12 47.68 29.33
N GLY A 195 -44.72 48.96 29.25
CA GLY A 195 -43.46 49.43 29.88
C GLY A 195 -42.22 49.75 29.02
N SER A 196 -42.10 51.04 28.64
CA SER A 196 -40.91 51.88 28.93
C SER A 196 -39.57 51.75 28.13
N ARG A 197 -39.38 52.73 27.22
CA ARG A 197 -38.22 53.68 27.10
C ARG A 197 -36.94 53.36 26.27
N LEU A 198 -36.65 54.32 25.36
CA LEU A 198 -35.34 54.83 24.86
C LEU A 198 -34.42 53.85 24.07
N THR A 199 -33.67 54.22 23.02
CA THR A 199 -33.44 55.52 22.32
C THR A 199 -32.94 55.31 20.87
N ASP A 200 -33.28 56.24 19.98
CA ASP A 200 -32.47 56.86 18.91
C ASP A 200 -31.78 56.07 17.76
N ASN A 201 -32.30 56.37 16.56
CA ASN A 201 -31.60 56.96 15.41
C ASN A 201 -30.70 56.13 14.45
N ALA A 202 -31.17 56.11 13.18
CA ALA A 202 -30.49 56.68 11.99
C ALA A 202 -30.17 55.76 10.78
N ILE A 203 -30.81 56.12 9.66
CA ILE A 203 -30.29 56.11 8.27
C ILE A 203 -30.13 54.75 7.54
N GLY A 204 -31.18 54.40 6.79
CA GLY A 204 -31.17 54.29 5.32
C GLY A 204 -30.03 53.55 4.59
N GLY A 205 -30.36 52.41 4.00
CA GLY A 205 -29.55 51.74 2.96
C GLY A 205 -30.23 50.48 2.44
N GLY A 206 -30.76 50.51 1.21
CA GLY A 206 -31.32 49.33 0.56
C GLY A 206 -30.28 48.47 -0.17
N ILE A 207 -30.75 47.37 -0.75
CA ILE A 207 -30.07 46.40 -1.64
C ILE A 207 -29.61 45.08 -0.96
N SER A 208 -30.40 44.04 -1.24
CA SER A 208 -29.99 42.66 -1.60
C SER A 208 -28.75 42.06 -0.90
N GLY A 209 -28.96 41.32 0.19
CA GLY A 209 -27.90 40.62 0.90
C GLY A 209 -28.29 39.20 1.36
N SER A 210 -27.94 38.20 0.53
CA SER A 210 -27.65 36.80 0.89
C SER A 210 -28.23 36.29 2.22
N SER A 211 -29.36 35.58 2.16
CA SER A 211 -29.71 34.64 3.23
C SER A 211 -28.59 33.61 3.36
N ASN A 212 -27.86 33.65 4.47
CA ASN A 212 -26.81 32.66 4.81
C ASN A 212 -27.44 31.32 5.20
N PHE A 213 -28.18 30.72 4.27
CA PHE A 213 -28.65 29.35 4.37
C PHE A 213 -27.43 28.44 4.15
N SER A 214 -26.64 28.27 5.22
CA SER A 214 -25.65 27.21 5.28
C SER A 214 -26.37 25.91 4.96
N PRO A 215 -26.03 25.20 3.86
CA PRO A 215 -26.72 23.95 3.54
C PRO A 215 -26.51 23.00 4.73
N PRO A 216 -27.54 22.23 5.12
CA PRO A 216 -27.50 21.45 6.35
C PRO A 216 -26.26 20.56 6.34
N LEU A 217 -25.43 20.72 7.38
CA LEU A 217 -24.21 19.98 7.64
C LEU A 217 -24.36 18.55 7.13
N ALA A 218 -23.68 18.23 6.02
CA ALA A 218 -23.93 17.00 5.26
C ALA A 218 -23.81 15.81 6.20
N VAL A 219 -24.97 15.28 6.62
CA VAL A 219 -25.07 14.46 7.84
C VAL A 219 -24.11 13.30 7.68
N ARG A 220 -23.12 13.27 8.57
CA ARG A 220 -21.91 12.48 8.39
C ARG A 220 -22.26 11.01 8.58
N LYS A 221 -22.12 10.26 7.48
CA LYS A 221 -22.31 8.81 7.46
C LYS A 221 -21.53 8.14 8.59
N ASP A 222 -22.25 7.54 9.54
CA ASP A 222 -21.62 6.74 10.59
C ASP A 222 -20.88 5.54 9.98
N ILE A 223 -19.59 5.45 10.29
CA ILE A 223 -18.68 4.39 9.86
C ILE A 223 -18.19 3.53 11.04
N SER A 224 -18.64 3.80 12.27
CA SER A 224 -18.17 3.15 13.50
C SER A 224 -18.41 1.63 13.46
N VAL A 225 -19.61 1.21 13.08
CA VAL A 225 -19.96 -0.22 12.91
C VAL A 225 -19.05 -0.92 11.89
N LEU A 226 -18.67 -0.22 10.81
CA LEU A 226 -17.78 -0.76 9.78
C LEU A 226 -16.33 -0.85 10.29
N GLN A 227 -15.86 0.11 11.09
CA GLN A 227 -14.55 0.07 11.74
C GLN A 227 -14.47 -1.06 12.75
N VAL A 228 -15.47 -1.23 13.61
CA VAL A 228 -15.56 -2.35 14.56
C VAL A 228 -15.57 -3.68 13.83
N PHE A 229 -16.31 -3.81 12.72
CA PHE A 229 -16.27 -5.01 11.88
C PHE A 229 -14.85 -5.28 11.30
N HIS A 230 -14.15 -4.26 10.81
CA HIS A 230 -12.76 -4.41 10.36
C HIS A 230 -11.83 -4.85 11.51
N ILE A 231 -12.00 -4.31 12.73
CA ILE A 231 -11.22 -4.70 13.91
C ILE A 231 -11.46 -6.17 14.26
N ILE A 232 -12.72 -6.59 14.43
CA ILE A 232 -13.08 -7.97 14.82
C ILE A 232 -12.56 -8.97 13.78
N SER A 233 -12.80 -8.69 12.50
CA SER A 233 -12.37 -9.58 11.41
C SER A 233 -10.85 -9.61 11.19
N GLY A 234 -10.16 -8.50 11.45
CA GLY A 234 -8.71 -8.42 11.45
C GLY A 234 -8.09 -9.16 12.65
N MET A 235 -8.59 -8.92 13.87
CA MET A 235 -8.18 -9.60 15.10
C MET A 235 -8.34 -11.12 14.99
N PHE A 236 -9.47 -11.60 14.46
CA PHE A 236 -9.73 -13.02 14.29
C PHE A 236 -8.65 -13.68 13.42
N ILE A 237 -8.39 -13.14 12.22
CA ILE A 237 -7.35 -13.68 11.33
C ILE A 237 -5.94 -13.48 11.90
N ALA A 238 -5.69 -12.37 12.58
CA ALA A 238 -4.41 -12.12 13.24
C ALA A 238 -4.09 -13.19 14.28
N LEU A 239 -5.05 -13.55 15.13
CA LEU A 239 -4.89 -14.61 16.12
C LEU A 239 -4.76 -15.98 15.44
N CYS A 240 -5.62 -16.32 14.46
CA CYS A 240 -5.50 -17.59 13.74
C CYS A 240 -4.16 -17.78 13.01
N LEU A 241 -3.57 -16.72 12.44
CA LEU A 241 -2.30 -16.80 11.72
C LEU A 241 -1.07 -16.64 12.61
N CYS A 242 -1.11 -15.74 13.60
CA CYS A 242 0.05 -15.33 14.39
C CYS A 242 0.03 -15.83 15.85
N GLY A 243 -1.05 -16.46 16.28
CA GLY A 243 -1.24 -16.98 17.63
C GLY A 243 -1.42 -15.91 18.71
N PRO A 244 -1.54 -16.34 19.99
CA PRO A 244 -1.73 -15.44 21.12
C PRO A 244 -0.67 -14.34 21.23
N GLY A 245 0.57 -14.60 20.78
CA GLY A 245 1.66 -13.62 20.78
C GLY A 245 1.36 -12.33 20.01
N PHE A 246 0.38 -12.35 19.10
CA PHE A 246 -0.11 -11.13 18.43
C PHE A 246 -0.65 -10.08 19.42
N LEU A 247 -1.14 -10.47 20.60
CA LEU A 247 -1.62 -9.55 21.63
C LEU A 247 -0.52 -8.57 22.10
N PHE A 248 0.75 -8.98 22.14
CA PHE A 248 1.86 -8.06 22.41
C PHE A 248 1.98 -6.97 21.32
N GLY A 249 1.77 -7.36 20.05
CA GLY A 249 1.69 -6.41 18.94
C GLY A 249 0.54 -5.41 19.10
N VAL A 250 -0.63 -5.86 19.56
CA VAL A 250 -1.78 -4.98 19.86
C VAL A 250 -1.47 -4.02 21.01
N VAL A 251 -0.83 -4.49 22.09
CA VAL A 251 -0.39 -3.61 23.19
C VAL A 251 0.57 -2.52 22.69
N LEU A 252 1.51 -2.86 21.81
CA LEU A 252 2.42 -1.88 21.20
C LEU A 252 1.69 -0.87 20.28
N MET A 253 0.62 -1.28 19.59
CA MET A 253 -0.23 -0.38 18.80
C MET A 253 -1.02 0.57 19.72
N LEU A 254 -1.65 0.05 20.78
CA LEU A 254 -2.36 0.88 21.76
C LEU A 254 -1.40 1.89 22.43
N LEU A 255 -0.21 1.44 22.83
CA LEU A 255 0.83 2.29 23.39
C LEU A 255 1.21 3.42 22.42
N ASN A 256 1.37 3.13 21.13
CA ASN A 256 1.65 4.15 20.13
C ASN A 256 0.53 5.21 20.03
N PHE A 257 -0.74 4.79 20.00
CA PHE A 257 -1.89 5.69 19.96
C PHE A 257 -1.92 6.65 21.17
N TYR A 258 -1.71 6.14 22.39
CA TYR A 258 -1.75 6.97 23.59
C TYR A 258 -0.49 7.83 23.79
N LEU A 259 0.70 7.34 23.45
CA LEU A 259 1.95 8.10 23.59
C LEU A 259 2.06 9.28 22.64
N ILE A 260 1.37 9.26 21.49
CA ILE A 260 1.52 10.35 20.51
C ILE A 260 0.61 11.56 20.76
N ALA A 261 -0.54 11.36 21.41
CA ALA A 261 -1.45 12.45 21.80
C ALA A 261 -0.77 13.61 22.58
N PRO A 262 0.13 13.39 23.57
CA PRO A 262 0.88 14.47 24.21
C PRO A 262 2.00 15.05 23.32
N LEU A 263 2.58 14.26 22.40
CA LEU A 263 3.71 14.66 21.55
C LEU A 263 3.28 15.73 20.53
N HIS A 264 2.14 15.54 19.84
CA HIS A 264 1.62 16.51 18.86
C HIS A 264 1.34 17.90 19.44
N LYS A 265 0.88 17.95 20.70
CA LYS A 265 0.56 19.21 21.39
C LYS A 265 1.81 20.03 21.70
N LYS A 266 2.93 19.37 22.03
CA LYS A 266 4.15 20.02 22.55
C LYS A 266 5.28 20.18 21.54
N ALA A 267 5.40 19.30 20.53
CA ALA A 267 6.56 19.25 19.64
C ALA A 267 6.31 19.84 18.23
N SER A 268 7.38 20.33 17.60
CA SER A 268 7.39 20.68 16.17
C SER A 268 7.37 19.43 15.28
N PHE A 269 7.01 19.57 14.00
CA PHE A 269 6.92 18.44 13.06
C PHE A 269 8.18 17.58 13.04
N ARG A 270 9.35 18.22 12.86
CA ARG A 270 10.64 17.52 12.73
C ARG A 270 10.98 16.72 13.99
N VAL A 271 10.75 17.29 15.17
CA VAL A 271 10.99 16.61 16.45
C VAL A 271 9.99 15.48 16.66
N SER A 272 8.69 15.72 16.41
CA SER A 272 7.64 14.70 16.53
C SER A 272 7.92 13.50 15.60
N MET A 273 8.33 13.74 14.36
CA MET A 273 8.70 12.69 13.41
C MET A 273 9.98 11.97 13.82
N ALA A 274 11.03 12.68 14.23
CA ALA A 274 12.29 12.07 14.65
C ALA A 274 12.10 11.14 15.87
N VAL A 275 11.42 11.61 16.93
CA VAL A 275 11.12 10.82 18.13
C VAL A 275 10.31 9.56 17.77
N MET A 276 9.30 9.70 16.92
CA MET A 276 8.44 8.59 16.48
C MET A 276 9.22 7.54 15.65
N TRP A 277 10.04 7.97 14.70
CA TRP A 277 10.88 7.06 13.91
C TRP A 277 11.91 6.34 14.80
N MET A 278 12.60 7.06 15.67
CA MET A 278 13.56 6.47 16.62
C MET A 278 12.87 5.45 17.55
N TRP A 279 11.69 5.76 18.07
CA TRP A 279 10.89 4.84 18.87
C TRP A 279 10.52 3.56 18.10
N HIS A 280 9.98 3.69 16.88
CA HIS A 280 9.61 2.53 16.09
C HIS A 280 10.82 1.67 15.69
N ILE A 281 11.95 2.28 15.32
CA ILE A 281 13.20 1.55 15.01
C ILE A 281 13.72 0.84 16.28
N ALA A 282 13.68 1.48 17.45
CA ALA A 282 14.09 0.87 18.71
C ALA A 282 13.21 -0.34 19.08
N VAL A 283 11.89 -0.23 18.94
CA VAL A 283 10.95 -1.36 19.19
C VAL A 283 11.14 -2.49 18.16
N LEU A 284 11.41 -2.18 16.89
CA LEU A 284 11.77 -3.18 15.88
C LEU A 284 13.05 -3.93 16.26
N PHE A 285 14.08 -3.22 16.71
CA PHE A 285 15.34 -3.82 17.16
C PHE A 285 15.16 -4.68 18.41
N LEU A 286 14.37 -4.21 19.39
CA LEU A 286 14.05 -4.97 20.60
C LEU A 286 13.27 -6.25 20.27
N ASN A 287 12.23 -6.15 19.42
CA ASN A 287 11.47 -7.32 18.95
C ASN A 287 12.35 -8.33 18.20
N PHE A 288 13.35 -7.86 17.43
CA PHE A 288 14.31 -8.72 16.74
C PHE A 288 15.28 -9.40 17.72
N HIS A 289 15.83 -8.64 18.67
CA HIS A 289 16.81 -9.14 19.64
C HIS A 289 16.19 -10.14 20.64
N SER A 290 14.95 -9.91 21.08
CA SER A 290 14.21 -10.82 21.97
C SER A 290 13.63 -12.04 21.24
N ASP A 291 13.72 -12.11 19.91
CA ASP A 291 12.99 -13.07 19.05
C ASP A 291 11.45 -13.01 19.22
N GLY A 292 10.93 -11.89 19.73
CA GLY A 292 9.56 -11.69 20.18
C GLY A 292 9.41 -11.72 21.71
N TYR A 293 8.17 -11.72 22.18
CA TYR A 293 7.81 -11.79 23.61
C TYR A 293 7.04 -13.08 23.86
N ARG A 294 7.13 -13.60 25.09
CA ARG A 294 6.52 -14.86 25.51
C ARG A 294 5.67 -14.66 26.77
N PHE A 295 4.54 -15.33 26.87
CA PHE A 295 3.65 -15.27 28.03
C PHE A 295 4.24 -15.95 29.26
N SER A 296 5.14 -16.91 29.08
CA SER A 296 5.98 -17.50 30.13
C SER A 296 6.75 -16.46 30.97
N TRP A 297 7.10 -15.29 30.44
CA TRP A 297 7.73 -14.20 31.23
C TRP A 297 6.80 -13.60 32.29
N PHE A 298 5.49 -13.78 32.12
CA PHE A 298 4.44 -13.32 33.03
C PHE A 298 3.75 -14.48 33.78
N GLY A 299 4.35 -15.67 33.77
CA GLY A 299 3.78 -16.89 34.38
C GLY A 299 2.64 -17.55 33.58
N LEU A 300 2.34 -17.06 32.38
CA LEU A 300 1.21 -17.52 31.54
C LEU A 300 1.68 -18.49 30.42
N SER A 301 2.60 -19.40 30.72
CA SER A 301 3.24 -20.29 29.72
C SER A 301 2.26 -21.11 28.86
N PHE A 302 1.10 -21.49 29.41
CA PHE A 302 0.03 -22.17 28.67
C PHE A 302 -0.39 -21.45 27.37
N LEU A 303 -0.35 -20.10 27.34
CA LEU A 303 -0.70 -19.32 26.15
C LEU A 303 0.39 -19.38 25.06
N ASP A 304 1.63 -19.71 25.39
CA ASP A 304 2.70 -19.91 24.41
C ASP A 304 2.50 -21.22 23.63
N ASP A 305 1.87 -22.24 24.24
CA ASP A 305 1.69 -23.60 23.70
C ASP A 305 0.31 -23.86 23.05
N LEU A 306 -0.63 -22.89 23.10
CA LEU A 306 -2.03 -23.10 22.71
C LEU A 306 -2.22 -23.57 21.25
N TRP A 307 -1.47 -23.01 20.30
CA TRP A 307 -1.31 -23.55 18.95
C TRP A 307 -0.05 -23.02 18.26
N THR A 308 0.51 -23.79 17.34
CA THR A 308 1.66 -23.38 16.53
C THR A 308 1.26 -22.24 15.58
N PRO A 309 1.87 -21.04 15.67
CA PRO A 309 1.54 -19.93 14.78
C PRO A 309 2.05 -20.20 13.36
N LEU A 310 1.23 -19.91 12.36
CA LEU A 310 1.57 -20.05 10.95
C LEU A 310 2.64 -19.03 10.51
N ILE A 311 2.54 -17.80 11.04
CA ILE A 311 3.44 -16.68 10.73
C ILE A 311 3.79 -15.97 12.04
N ARG A 312 5.07 -15.63 12.27
CA ARG A 312 5.50 -14.95 13.50
C ARG A 312 4.80 -13.60 13.63
N TRP A 313 4.21 -13.32 14.79
CA TRP A 313 3.53 -12.03 15.05
C TRP A 313 4.44 -10.81 14.83
N VAL A 314 5.76 -10.95 15.07
CA VAL A 314 6.75 -9.90 14.80
C VAL A 314 6.78 -9.52 13.33
N THR A 315 6.68 -10.49 12.40
CA THR A 315 6.61 -10.21 10.95
C THR A 315 5.42 -9.33 10.60
N GLN A 316 4.27 -9.59 11.22
CA GLN A 316 3.05 -8.80 11.05
C GLN A 316 3.16 -7.40 11.71
N TYR A 317 3.80 -7.33 12.88
CA TYR A 317 4.07 -6.06 13.55
C TYR A 317 4.96 -5.14 12.70
N ASN A 318 5.98 -5.68 12.02
CA ASN A 318 6.88 -4.91 11.16
C ASN A 318 6.13 -4.16 10.04
N MET A 319 5.12 -4.80 9.42
CA MET A 319 4.26 -4.16 8.42
C MET A 319 3.29 -3.14 9.04
N SER A 320 2.91 -3.36 10.30
CA SER A 320 2.04 -2.45 11.06
C SER A 320 2.75 -1.15 11.47
N VAL A 321 4.08 -1.17 11.65
CA VAL A 321 4.89 0.02 11.99
C VAL A 321 4.73 1.15 10.97
N LEU A 322 4.77 0.83 9.67
CA LEU A 322 4.58 1.85 8.63
C LEU A 322 3.17 2.45 8.62
N ARG A 323 2.15 1.69 9.04
CA ARG A 323 0.79 2.23 9.24
C ARG A 323 0.72 3.13 10.46
N MET A 324 1.35 2.74 11.57
CA MET A 324 1.48 3.61 12.75
C MET A 324 2.12 4.94 12.36
N ILE A 325 3.26 4.92 11.67
CA ILE A 325 3.94 6.12 11.18
C ILE A 325 3.05 6.96 10.24
N SER A 326 2.32 6.34 9.30
CA SER A 326 1.38 7.06 8.43
C SER A 326 0.25 7.72 9.21
N PHE A 327 -0.42 7.01 10.13
CA PHE A 327 -1.46 7.58 10.98
C PHE A 327 -0.93 8.76 11.80
N ASN A 328 0.25 8.59 12.38
CA ASN A 328 0.91 9.59 13.21
C ASN A 328 1.29 10.85 12.40
N SER A 329 1.74 10.70 11.15
CA SER A 329 1.98 11.82 10.24
C SER A 329 0.68 12.52 9.85
N ASP A 330 -0.34 11.75 9.45
CA ASP A 330 -1.66 12.26 9.04
C ASP A 330 -2.37 12.99 10.20
N LEU A 331 -2.17 12.52 11.45
CA LEU A 331 -2.67 13.14 12.68
C LEU A 331 -1.93 14.43 13.03
N TRP A 332 -0.60 14.48 12.85
CA TRP A 332 0.14 15.73 13.05
C TRP A 332 -0.36 16.79 12.07
N GLU A 333 -0.55 16.43 10.80
CA GLU A 333 -1.02 17.36 9.78
C GLU A 333 -2.46 17.82 10.06
N SER A 334 -3.40 16.91 10.35
CA SER A 334 -4.79 17.31 10.64
C SER A 334 -4.90 18.20 11.89
N ALA A 335 -4.12 17.93 12.94
CA ALA A 335 -4.14 18.71 14.18
C ALA A 335 -3.50 20.11 14.05
N ARG A 336 -2.72 20.38 12.99
CA ARG A 336 -2.03 21.67 12.77
C ARG A 336 -2.53 22.43 11.53
N CYS A 337 -3.00 21.74 10.51
CA CYS A 337 -3.71 22.32 9.37
C CYS A 337 -5.18 22.52 9.74
N GLY A 338 -5.49 23.71 10.26
CA GLY A 338 -6.88 24.14 10.45
C GLY A 338 -7.73 24.02 9.18
N GLU A 339 -9.05 23.92 9.36
CA GLU A 339 -10.01 23.53 8.32
C GLU A 339 -9.88 24.37 7.03
N GLU A 340 -9.62 25.68 7.16
CA GLU A 340 -9.41 26.57 6.02
C GLU A 340 -8.23 26.13 5.11
N ARG A 341 -7.10 25.70 5.70
CA ARG A 341 -5.93 25.23 4.94
C ARG A 341 -6.20 23.90 4.24
N ARG A 342 -6.95 23.00 4.91
CA ARG A 342 -7.43 21.75 4.33
C ARG A 342 -8.36 22.01 3.14
N GLN A 343 -9.33 22.92 3.28
CA GLN A 343 -10.24 23.31 2.22
C GLN A 343 -9.51 23.96 1.02
N LYS A 344 -8.54 24.85 1.27
CA LYS A 344 -7.66 25.41 0.23
C LYS A 344 -6.89 24.31 -0.52
N SER A 345 -6.36 23.29 0.18
CA SER A 345 -5.67 22.14 -0.44
C SER A 345 -6.61 21.32 -1.33
N LEU A 346 -7.80 20.97 -0.82
CA LEU A 346 -8.84 20.23 -1.55
C LEU A 346 -9.30 20.99 -2.82
N LEU A 347 -9.53 22.29 -2.72
CA LEU A 347 -9.91 23.15 -3.85
C LEU A 347 -8.79 23.27 -4.88
N LYS A 348 -7.53 23.45 -4.45
CA LYS A 348 -6.36 23.47 -5.34
C LYS A 348 -6.25 22.15 -6.11
N HIS A 349 -6.26 21.01 -5.41
CA HIS A 349 -6.17 19.69 -6.04
C HIS A 349 -7.33 19.43 -7.01
N ALA A 350 -8.56 19.78 -6.63
CA ALA A 350 -9.74 19.56 -7.46
C ALA A 350 -9.76 20.42 -8.75
N ARG A 351 -9.01 21.52 -8.80
CA ARG A 351 -8.83 22.36 -10.01
C ARG A 351 -7.65 21.90 -10.88
N THR A 352 -6.55 21.43 -10.29
CA THR A 352 -5.32 21.09 -11.04
C THR A 352 -5.18 19.62 -11.43
N CYS A 353 -5.89 18.69 -10.78
CA CYS A 353 -5.71 17.27 -11.02
C CYS A 353 -6.55 16.74 -12.20
N ILE A 354 -5.86 16.34 -13.28
CA ILE A 354 -6.46 15.71 -14.48
C ILE A 354 -7.35 14.51 -14.10
N ALA A 355 -6.89 13.63 -13.20
CA ALA A 355 -7.69 12.47 -12.79
C ALA A 355 -8.99 12.85 -12.06
N CYS A 356 -8.98 13.93 -11.27
CA CYS A 356 -10.22 14.44 -10.65
C CYS A 356 -11.15 15.07 -11.70
N ALA A 357 -10.61 15.74 -12.72
CA ALA A 357 -11.40 16.27 -13.83
C ALA A 357 -12.06 15.14 -14.65
N GLN A 358 -11.32 14.08 -14.97
CA GLN A 358 -11.84 12.89 -15.67
C GLN A 358 -12.97 12.20 -14.89
N ILE A 359 -12.80 11.99 -13.58
CA ILE A 359 -13.86 11.41 -12.73
C ILE A 359 -15.09 12.33 -12.71
N ARG A 360 -14.90 13.65 -12.61
CA ARG A 360 -16.02 14.61 -12.62
C ARG A 360 -16.78 14.58 -13.94
N GLU A 361 -16.09 14.49 -15.06
CA GLU A 361 -16.71 14.41 -16.39
C GLU A 361 -17.49 13.11 -16.59
N GLN A 362 -16.90 11.97 -16.24
CA GLN A 362 -17.56 10.64 -16.27
C GLN A 362 -18.84 10.59 -15.42
N HIS A 363 -18.92 11.40 -14.36
CA HIS A 363 -20.06 11.46 -13.45
C HIS A 363 -20.81 12.80 -13.57
N ARG A 364 -20.70 13.56 -14.67
CA ARG A 364 -21.31 14.91 -14.82
C ARG A 364 -22.79 14.93 -14.44
N HIS A 365 -23.58 13.97 -14.93
CA HIS A 365 -25.02 13.86 -14.64
C HIS A 365 -25.37 13.62 -13.17
N ALA A 366 -24.44 13.09 -12.38
CA ALA A 366 -24.57 12.91 -10.93
C ALA A 366 -23.75 13.94 -10.12
N GLY A 367 -22.94 14.78 -10.77
CA GLY A 367 -21.97 15.65 -10.11
C GLY A 367 -22.59 16.69 -9.18
N ALA A 368 -23.81 17.14 -9.49
CA ALA A 368 -24.55 18.11 -8.69
C ALA A 368 -25.12 17.55 -7.37
N SER A 369 -25.38 16.23 -7.30
CA SER A 369 -25.93 15.57 -6.11
C SER A 369 -24.89 14.84 -5.27
N LEU A 370 -23.60 14.95 -5.64
CA LEU A 370 -22.51 14.19 -5.03
C LEU A 370 -21.49 15.10 -4.34
N PRO A 371 -21.10 14.80 -3.09
CA PRO A 371 -20.09 15.59 -2.39
C PRO A 371 -18.73 15.46 -3.08
N GLN A 372 -17.94 16.55 -3.07
CA GLN A 372 -16.64 16.64 -3.72
C GLN A 372 -15.68 15.50 -3.34
N GLU A 373 -15.71 15.04 -2.09
CA GLU A 373 -14.90 13.90 -1.62
C GLU A 373 -15.21 12.59 -2.36
N ALA A 374 -16.44 12.42 -2.84
CA ALA A 374 -16.89 11.25 -3.59
C ALA A 374 -16.54 11.30 -5.09
N LEU A 375 -15.90 12.40 -5.54
CA LEU A 375 -15.33 12.61 -6.87
C LEU A 375 -13.79 12.76 -6.82
N SER A 376 -13.18 12.60 -5.65
CA SER A 376 -11.73 12.72 -5.45
C SER A 376 -10.95 11.49 -5.95
N CYS A 377 -9.79 11.72 -6.57
CA CYS A 377 -8.88 10.65 -7.00
C CYS A 377 -8.06 10.08 -5.82
N TYR A 378 -7.34 8.97 -6.05
CA TYR A 378 -6.51 8.34 -5.02
C TYR A 378 -5.46 9.29 -4.41
N LYS A 379 -4.83 10.13 -5.25
CA LYS A 379 -3.82 11.10 -4.80
C LYS A 379 -4.43 12.12 -3.83
N CYS A 380 -5.56 12.72 -4.21
CA CYS A 380 -6.34 13.62 -3.34
C CYS A 380 -6.69 12.97 -1.99
N ARG A 381 -7.16 11.72 -2.02
CA ARG A 381 -7.51 10.95 -0.81
C ARG A 381 -6.33 10.63 0.09
N THR A 382 -5.12 10.62 -0.47
CA THR A 382 -3.89 10.30 0.26
C THR A 382 -3.27 11.55 0.88
N GLU A 383 -3.20 12.64 0.11
CA GLU A 383 -2.50 13.89 0.43
C GLU A 383 -3.37 14.94 1.14
N CYS A 384 -4.70 14.89 1.04
CA CYS A 384 -5.57 15.85 1.71
C CYS A 384 -5.96 15.30 3.09
N SER A 385 -5.64 16.04 4.15
CA SER A 385 -5.94 15.68 5.54
C SER A 385 -7.44 15.43 5.78
N ARG A 386 -7.75 14.56 6.75
CA ARG A 386 -9.10 14.37 7.30
C ARG A 386 -9.35 15.33 8.48
N HIS A 387 -10.62 15.45 8.90
CA HIS A 387 -10.94 16.18 10.12
C HIS A 387 -10.35 15.45 11.34
N VAL A 388 -9.87 16.19 12.34
CA VAL A 388 -9.23 15.64 13.55
C VAL A 388 -10.14 14.67 14.31
N GLU A 389 -11.45 14.91 14.30
CA GLU A 389 -12.49 14.05 14.90
C GLU A 389 -12.52 12.63 14.33
N GLU A 390 -11.98 12.39 13.13
CA GLU A 390 -11.94 11.06 12.49
C GLU A 390 -10.79 10.18 13.02
N PHE A 391 -9.84 10.76 13.76
CA PHE A 391 -8.67 10.07 14.30
C PHE A 391 -9.00 9.36 15.63
N THR A 392 -10.05 8.55 15.62
CA THR A 392 -10.50 7.77 16.77
C THR A 392 -9.69 6.47 16.91
N LEU A 393 -9.74 5.87 18.11
CA LEU A 393 -9.11 4.57 18.36
C LEU A 393 -9.71 3.45 17.46
N SER A 394 -11.01 3.52 17.15
CA SER A 394 -11.66 2.57 16.25
C SER A 394 -11.18 2.74 14.80
N ALA A 395 -10.95 3.97 14.35
CA ALA A 395 -10.39 4.24 13.04
C ALA A 395 -8.93 3.74 12.95
N TYR A 396 -8.13 4.01 13.98
CA TYR A 396 -6.73 3.58 14.10
C TYR A 396 -6.56 2.05 14.07
N LEU A 397 -7.25 1.34 14.97
CA LEU A 397 -7.16 -0.12 15.02
C LEU A 397 -7.77 -0.75 13.76
N GLY A 398 -8.89 -0.21 13.26
CA GLY A 398 -9.51 -0.71 12.02
C GLY A 398 -8.63 -0.52 10.77
N TYR A 399 -7.78 0.52 10.76
CA TYR A 399 -6.79 0.78 9.70
C TYR A 399 -5.61 -0.20 9.77
N ILE A 400 -5.02 -0.38 10.96
CA ILE A 400 -3.89 -1.31 11.14
C ILE A 400 -4.33 -2.75 10.87
N LEU A 401 -5.49 -3.16 11.39
CA LEU A 401 -6.05 -4.50 11.27
C LEU A 401 -6.86 -4.72 9.97
N TYR A 402 -6.80 -3.81 9.00
CA TYR A 402 -7.59 -3.92 7.78
C TYR A 402 -7.19 -5.15 6.94
N LEU A 403 -8.04 -6.17 6.99
CA LEU A 403 -7.78 -7.52 6.48
C LEU A 403 -7.17 -7.59 5.05
N PRO A 404 -7.70 -6.88 4.02
CA PRO A 404 -7.15 -6.97 2.66
C PRO A 404 -5.72 -6.45 2.51
N LEU A 405 -5.24 -5.64 3.46
CA LEU A 405 -3.87 -5.14 3.46
C LEU A 405 -3.00 -5.81 4.55
N PHE A 406 -3.60 -6.51 5.51
CA PHE A 406 -3.00 -6.97 6.78
C PHE A 406 -1.57 -7.51 6.62
N MET A 407 -1.37 -8.60 5.86
CA MET A 407 -0.08 -9.32 5.81
C MET A 407 1.04 -8.59 5.03
N ALA A 408 0.79 -8.26 3.76
CA ALA A 408 1.79 -7.70 2.85
C ALA A 408 1.14 -6.89 1.70
N GLY A 409 -0.05 -6.31 1.96
CA GLY A 409 -0.73 -5.50 0.96
C GLY A 409 -0.01 -4.15 0.73
N PRO A 410 -0.23 -3.51 -0.44
CA PRO A 410 0.33 -2.20 -0.72
C PRO A 410 -0.12 -1.20 0.35
N LEU A 411 0.81 -0.43 0.89
CA LEU A 411 0.49 0.51 1.96
C LEU A 411 -0.34 1.68 1.40
N SER A 412 -1.41 1.99 2.11
CA SER A 412 -2.27 3.15 1.86
C SER A 412 -2.25 4.03 3.11
N SER A 413 -2.36 5.35 2.96
CA SER A 413 -2.37 6.26 4.12
C SER A 413 -3.64 6.12 4.95
N PHE A 414 -3.62 6.64 6.18
CA PHE A 414 -4.81 6.66 7.02
C PHE A 414 -5.89 7.56 6.41
N ASN A 415 -5.51 8.74 5.88
CA ASN A 415 -6.42 9.62 5.13
C ASN A 415 -7.15 8.87 4.00
N ALA A 416 -6.42 8.06 3.22
CA ALA A 416 -6.99 7.29 2.12
C ALA A 416 -7.95 6.20 2.63
N TYR A 417 -7.54 5.43 3.65
CA TYR A 417 -8.37 4.40 4.28
C TYR A 417 -9.73 4.97 4.75
N VAL A 418 -9.71 6.05 5.54
CA VAL A 418 -10.96 6.65 6.07
C VAL A 418 -11.83 7.24 4.96
N SER A 419 -11.23 7.83 3.92
CA SER A 419 -11.97 8.34 2.76
C SER A 419 -12.80 7.25 2.06
N PHE A 420 -12.28 6.00 1.99
CA PHE A 420 -12.96 4.88 1.35
C PHE A 420 -14.08 4.27 2.19
N GLN A 421 -14.08 4.49 3.51
CA GLN A 421 -15.18 4.11 4.39
C GLN A 421 -16.41 5.01 4.18
N HIS A 422 -16.17 6.32 4.04
CA HIS A 422 -17.20 7.31 3.72
C HIS A 422 -17.74 7.10 2.30
N TYR A 423 -16.89 7.28 1.28
CA TYR A 423 -17.29 7.26 -0.14
C TYR A 423 -16.43 6.29 -0.95
N PRO A 424 -17.04 5.34 -1.69
CA PRO A 424 -16.28 4.40 -2.53
C PRO A 424 -15.58 5.12 -3.68
N ALA A 425 -14.52 4.50 -4.21
CA ALA A 425 -13.85 4.99 -5.42
C ALA A 425 -14.80 4.97 -6.63
N ARG A 426 -14.78 6.03 -7.44
CA ARG A 426 -15.58 6.15 -8.68
C ARG A 426 -14.77 6.15 -9.99
N SER A 427 -13.45 6.02 -9.89
CA SER A 427 -12.54 5.95 -11.06
C SER A 427 -12.62 4.64 -11.83
N ILE A 428 -13.16 3.57 -11.23
CA ILE A 428 -13.31 2.24 -11.86
C ILE A 428 -14.72 1.73 -11.55
N VAL A 429 -15.55 1.58 -12.59
CA VAL A 429 -16.97 1.25 -12.46
C VAL A 429 -17.34 0.05 -13.33
N GLY A 430 -18.32 -0.74 -12.87
CA GLY A 430 -18.96 -1.80 -13.65
C GLY A 430 -18.00 -2.88 -14.17
N MET A 431 -18.07 -3.15 -15.47
CA MET A 431 -17.34 -4.23 -16.15
C MET A 431 -15.81 -4.16 -15.95
N ALA A 432 -15.24 -2.97 -15.71
CA ALA A 432 -13.81 -2.82 -15.42
C ALA A 432 -13.40 -3.52 -14.10
N VAL A 433 -14.25 -3.45 -13.07
CA VAL A 433 -14.04 -4.12 -11.78
C VAL A 433 -14.11 -5.63 -11.96
N TRP A 434 -15.07 -6.13 -12.75
CA TRP A 434 -15.19 -7.57 -13.04
C TRP A 434 -13.97 -8.11 -13.79
N ARG A 435 -13.53 -7.43 -14.85
CA ARG A 435 -12.31 -7.79 -15.61
C ARG A 435 -11.05 -7.80 -14.72
N TYR A 436 -10.95 -6.88 -13.77
CA TYR A 436 -9.84 -6.86 -12.80
C TYR A 436 -9.92 -8.06 -11.84
N GLY A 437 -11.10 -8.35 -11.28
CA GLY A 437 -11.32 -9.53 -10.43
C GLY A 437 -11.00 -10.85 -11.13
N LEU A 438 -11.45 -11.01 -12.39
CA LEU A 438 -11.14 -12.18 -13.22
C LEU A 438 -9.64 -12.33 -13.48
N ARG A 439 -8.93 -11.22 -13.69
CA ARG A 439 -7.47 -11.21 -13.85
C ARG A 439 -6.74 -11.61 -12.56
N CYS A 440 -7.18 -11.12 -11.40
CA CYS A 440 -6.65 -11.54 -10.11
C CYS A 440 -6.89 -13.03 -9.86
N LEU A 441 -8.08 -13.55 -10.19
CA LEU A 441 -8.40 -14.97 -10.10
C LEU A 441 -7.50 -15.81 -11.02
N TYR A 442 -7.29 -15.38 -12.27
CA TYR A 442 -6.37 -16.03 -13.20
C TYR A 442 -4.95 -16.13 -12.64
N TYR A 443 -4.40 -15.02 -12.11
CA TYR A 443 -3.05 -15.04 -11.50
C TYR A 443 -2.99 -15.91 -10.24
N ALA A 444 -4.04 -15.95 -9.43
CA ALA A 444 -4.11 -16.82 -8.25
C ALA A 444 -4.12 -18.31 -8.64
N ILE A 445 -4.93 -18.69 -9.65
CA ILE A 445 -4.95 -20.06 -10.18
C ILE A 445 -3.59 -20.41 -10.79
N MET A 446 -3.00 -19.52 -11.59
CA MET A 446 -1.67 -19.73 -12.19
C MET A 446 -0.59 -19.95 -11.12
N LEU A 447 -0.62 -19.17 -10.03
CA LEU A 447 0.30 -19.32 -8.90
C LEU A 447 0.12 -20.67 -8.19
N ILE A 448 -1.12 -21.05 -7.86
CA ILE A 448 -1.43 -22.33 -7.20
C ILE A 448 -1.02 -23.51 -8.10
N THR A 449 -1.27 -23.43 -9.40
CA THR A 449 -0.83 -24.43 -10.39
C THR A 449 0.69 -24.54 -10.40
N LEU A 450 1.42 -23.42 -10.51
CA LEU A 450 2.87 -23.41 -10.53
C LEU A 450 3.45 -24.15 -9.31
N MET A 451 2.93 -23.89 -8.11
CA MET A 451 3.40 -24.52 -6.87
C MET A 451 3.14 -26.04 -6.80
N HIS A 452 2.18 -26.57 -7.56
CA HIS A 452 1.90 -28.01 -7.62
C HIS A 452 2.79 -28.77 -8.63
N TYR A 453 3.51 -28.08 -9.50
CA TYR A 453 4.37 -28.70 -10.53
C TYR A 453 5.84 -28.28 -10.45
N VAL A 454 6.15 -27.16 -9.81
CA VAL A 454 7.48 -26.53 -9.84
C VAL A 454 8.03 -26.42 -8.41
N PRO A 455 8.72 -27.48 -7.90
CA PRO A 455 9.37 -27.44 -6.60
C PRO A 455 10.58 -26.50 -6.66
N ILE A 456 10.44 -25.28 -6.14
CA ILE A 456 11.46 -24.21 -6.24
C ILE A 456 12.79 -24.64 -5.61
N MET A 457 12.78 -25.47 -4.56
CA MET A 457 14.00 -25.94 -3.90
C MET A 457 14.83 -26.90 -4.76
N ALA A 458 14.28 -27.43 -5.86
CA ALA A 458 15.02 -28.21 -6.86
C ALA A 458 16.18 -27.40 -7.47
N ILE A 459 16.05 -26.07 -7.58
CA ILE A 459 17.12 -25.17 -8.05
C ILE A 459 18.38 -25.28 -7.17
N LEU A 460 18.20 -25.51 -5.86
CA LEU A 460 19.31 -25.68 -4.90
C LEU A 460 19.93 -27.09 -4.93
N LEU A 461 19.24 -28.05 -5.55
CA LEU A 461 19.76 -29.40 -5.80
C LEU A 461 20.62 -29.45 -7.07
N THR A 462 20.31 -28.66 -8.10
CA THR A 462 21.23 -28.50 -9.24
C THR A 462 22.58 -27.91 -8.79
N PRO A 463 23.72 -28.61 -8.98
CA PRO A 463 25.01 -27.96 -8.87
C PRO A 463 25.16 -26.93 -9.99
N LEU A 464 25.74 -25.76 -9.68
CA LEU A 464 26.17 -24.73 -10.65
C LEU A 464 27.34 -25.24 -11.53
N ARG A 465 27.10 -26.31 -12.30
CA ARG A 465 28.06 -27.03 -13.15
C ARG A 465 27.73 -26.93 -14.64
N ARG A 466 26.58 -26.37 -15.01
CA ARG A 466 26.24 -25.99 -16.38
C ARG A 466 25.97 -24.48 -16.41
N PRO A 467 26.70 -23.68 -17.21
CA PRO A 467 26.40 -22.27 -17.35
C PRO A 467 25.08 -22.11 -18.10
N LEU A 468 24.01 -21.78 -17.38
CA LEU A 468 22.83 -21.17 -17.98
C LEU A 468 23.26 -19.81 -18.56
N MET A 469 23.38 -19.74 -19.89
CA MET A 469 23.82 -18.57 -20.66
C MET A 469 25.17 -17.96 -20.23
N GLY A 470 26.29 -18.56 -20.63
CA GLY A 470 27.58 -17.88 -20.92
C GLY A 470 28.31 -17.08 -19.83
N LEU A 471 27.69 -16.75 -18.69
CA LEU A 471 28.19 -15.82 -17.68
C LEU A 471 29.02 -16.52 -16.58
N SER A 472 30.16 -17.08 -16.97
CA SER A 472 31.09 -17.77 -16.08
C SER A 472 31.98 -16.82 -15.26
N ARG A 473 31.50 -16.19 -14.17
CA ARG A 473 32.41 -15.73 -13.08
C ARG A 473 31.85 -15.41 -11.69
N TRP A 474 30.73 -15.96 -11.23
CA TRP A 474 30.27 -15.71 -9.85
C TRP A 474 30.12 -17.01 -9.03
N ARG A 475 31.25 -17.50 -8.49
CA ARG A 475 31.27 -18.59 -7.50
C ARG A 475 30.97 -18.04 -6.10
N LEU A 476 29.71 -18.11 -5.67
CA LEU A 476 29.32 -17.80 -4.27
C LEU A 476 29.59 -19.02 -3.35
N PRO A 477 30.51 -18.92 -2.36
CA PRO A 477 30.90 -20.07 -1.52
C PRO A 477 29.86 -20.46 -0.46
N VAL A 478 28.84 -19.63 -0.22
CA VAL A 478 27.90 -19.75 0.92
C VAL A 478 26.95 -20.97 0.84
N VAL A 479 26.66 -21.47 -0.37
CA VAL A 479 25.61 -22.49 -0.59
C VAL A 479 25.97 -23.88 -0.02
N ARG A 480 27.27 -24.23 0.06
CA ARG A 480 27.69 -25.59 0.49
C ARG A 480 27.37 -25.93 1.94
N LEU A 481 27.43 -24.98 2.88
CA LEU A 481 27.13 -25.27 4.30
C LEU A 481 25.64 -25.44 4.58
N LYS A 482 24.76 -24.66 3.92
CA LYS A 482 23.31 -24.78 4.09
C LYS A 482 22.75 -26.09 3.54
N ARG A 483 23.36 -26.66 2.48
CA ARG A 483 22.95 -27.91 1.82
C ARG A 483 22.86 -29.13 2.76
N LYS A 484 23.66 -29.19 3.84
CA LYS A 484 23.60 -30.27 4.85
C LYS A 484 22.67 -29.99 6.05
N ARG A 485 22.21 -28.75 6.25
CA ARG A 485 21.28 -28.38 7.35
C ARG A 485 19.82 -28.33 6.90
N LEU A 486 19.53 -27.84 5.69
CA LEU A 486 18.14 -27.74 5.19
C LEU A 486 17.48 -29.10 4.97
N PHE A 487 18.22 -30.12 4.51
CA PHE A 487 17.70 -31.48 4.29
C PHE A 487 17.70 -32.37 5.55
N ARG A 488 17.99 -31.83 6.74
CA ARG A 488 17.81 -32.51 8.03
C ARG A 488 16.72 -31.81 8.85
N CYS A 489 15.47 -32.00 8.43
CA CYS A 489 14.32 -31.58 9.23
C CYS A 489 14.23 -32.44 10.51
N PRO A 490 14.27 -31.88 11.73
CA PRO A 490 14.37 -32.64 12.97
C PRO A 490 12.99 -33.11 13.49
N VAL A 491 12.16 -33.69 12.63
CA VAL A 491 10.77 -34.14 12.96
C VAL A 491 10.73 -35.59 13.47
N ARG A 492 11.87 -36.15 13.91
CA ARG A 492 11.93 -37.55 14.38
C ARG A 492 12.83 -37.76 15.59
N ARG A 493 12.52 -37.09 16.71
CA ARG A 493 12.91 -37.51 18.07
C ARG A 493 12.07 -36.80 19.15
N ARG A 494 10.89 -37.37 19.41
CA ARG A 494 10.18 -37.43 20.71
C ARG A 494 9.12 -38.53 20.57
N ARG A 495 9.53 -39.76 20.90
CA ARG A 495 8.69 -40.66 21.70
C ARG A 495 8.92 -40.27 23.16
#